data_AF-A0A520FCC4-F1
#
_entry.id   AF-A0A520FCC4-F1
#
_cell.length_a   1.000
_cell.length_b   1.000
_cell.length_c   1.000
_cell.angle_alpha   90.00
_cell.angle_beta   90.00
_cell.angle_gamma   90.00
#
_symmetry.space_group_name_H-M   'P 1'
#
loop_
_entity.id
_entity.type
_entity.pdbx_description
1 polymer ?
#
loop_
_entity_poly.entity_id
_entity_poly.type
_entity_poly.pdbx_seq_one_letter_code
_entity_poly.pdbx_strand_id
1 'polypeptide(L)'
;MSDVERLLAAEAAAAEANIDAPVPEGAKVTRPNRARSVPYSIRLNPEELAAVQELATQAQIPPSTLIRSWVLDRLRVERGEIGDAEAELHAAQRHLAVLERHLSHRAS
;
A
#
# COMPACT_ATOMS: atom_id res chain seq x y z
N MET A 1 3.55 -4.44 32.43
CA MET A 1 3.56 -3.40 31.39
C MET A 1 4.98 -2.91 31.23
N SER A 2 5.48 -2.90 30.00
CA SER A 2 6.81 -2.40 29.67
C SER A 2 6.85 -0.87 29.70
N ASP A 3 8.05 -0.29 29.79
CA ASP A 3 8.24 1.16 29.81
C ASP A 3 7.80 1.83 28.51
N VAL A 4 7.94 1.11 27.39
CA VAL A 4 7.47 1.54 26.07
C VAL A 4 5.95 1.63 26.04
N GLU A 5 5.23 0.62 26.53
CA GLU A 5 3.76 0.62 26.60
C GLU A 5 3.24 1.80 27.42
N ARG A 6 3.91 2.11 28.52
CA ARG A 6 3.55 3.23 29.40
C ARG A 6 3.73 4.58 28.70
N LEU A 7 4.82 4.73 27.95
CA LEU A 7 5.13 5.95 27.21
C LEU A 7 4.15 6.16 26.05
N LEU A 8 3.81 5.10 25.31
CA LEU A 8 2.78 5.13 24.28
C LEU A 8 1.40 5.48 24.83
N ALA A 9 1.01 4.91 25.97
CA ALA A 9 -0.27 5.21 26.59
C ALA A 9 -0.37 6.68 27.05
N ALA A 10 0.71 7.22 27.62
CA ALA A 10 0.78 8.62 28.02
C ALA A 10 0.71 9.58 26.82
N GLU A 11 1.44 9.26 25.74
CA GLU A 11 1.42 10.05 24.51
C GLU A 11 0.03 10.03 23.84
N ALA A 12 -0.59 8.85 23.77
CA ALA A 12 -1.93 8.71 23.21
C ALA A 12 -2.97 9.53 23.98
N ALA A 13 -2.94 9.48 25.32
CA ALA A 13 -3.84 10.28 26.17
C ALA A 13 -3.61 11.79 25.98
N ALA A 14 -2.36 12.23 25.83
CA ALA A 14 -2.02 13.63 25.58
C ALA A 14 -2.49 14.11 24.20
N ALA A 15 -2.42 13.26 23.18
CA ALA A 15 -2.87 13.55 21.83
C ALA A 15 -4.40 13.69 21.75
N GLU A 16 -5.15 12.76 22.35
CA GLU A 16 -6.61 12.80 22.38
C GLU A 16 -7.15 14.04 23.11
N ALA A 17 -6.48 14.46 24.19
CA ALA A 17 -6.85 15.67 24.92
C ALA A 17 -6.63 16.97 24.14
N ASN A 18 -5.84 16.95 23.06
CA ASN A 18 -5.36 18.13 22.34
C ASN A 18 -5.59 18.04 20.82
N ILE A 19 -6.65 17.36 20.37
CA ILE A 19 -6.94 17.11 18.94
C ILE A 19 -7.05 18.39 18.10
N ASP A 20 -7.58 19.47 18.69
CA ASP A 20 -7.78 20.77 18.03
C ASP A 20 -6.66 21.77 18.35
N ALA A 21 -5.56 21.33 18.97
CA ALA A 21 -4.45 22.21 19.29
C ALA A 21 -3.82 22.78 18.00
N PRO A 22 -3.45 24.06 18.00
CA PRO A 22 -2.80 24.67 16.85
C PRO A 22 -1.48 23.97 16.56
N VAL A 23 -1.17 23.83 15.27
CA VAL A 23 0.11 23.27 14.82
C VAL A 23 1.25 24.15 15.36
N PRO A 24 2.26 23.57 16.03
CA PRO A 24 3.36 24.33 16.61
C PRO A 24 4.10 25.22 15.61
N GLU A 25 4.51 26.40 16.06
CA GLU A 25 5.30 27.33 15.24
C GLU A 25 6.62 26.68 14.83
N GLY A 26 6.91 26.68 13.51
CA GLY A 26 8.07 26.00 12.93
C GLY A 26 7.85 24.54 12.53
N ALA A 27 6.69 23.94 12.82
CA ALA A 27 6.36 22.61 12.32
C ALA A 27 6.15 22.64 10.80
N LYS A 28 6.96 21.85 10.07
CA LYS A 28 6.79 21.69 8.62
C LYS A 28 5.62 20.74 8.35
N VAL A 29 4.44 21.30 8.10
CA VAL A 29 3.30 20.52 7.62
C VAL A 29 3.63 19.99 6.23
N THR A 30 4.01 18.72 6.17
CA THR A 30 4.13 18.02 4.89
C THR A 30 2.90 17.17 4.69
N ARG A 31 2.49 17.02 3.44
CA ARG A 31 1.51 16.01 3.03
C ARG A 31 2.26 14.99 2.16
N PRO A 32 2.99 14.05 2.79
CA PRO A 32 3.83 13.10 2.06
C PRO A 32 3.00 12.42 0.97
N ASN A 33 3.61 12.19 -0.19
CA ASN A 33 3.03 11.46 -1.32
C ASN A 33 1.88 12.15 -2.09
N ARG A 34 1.45 13.37 -1.73
CA ARG A 34 0.42 14.10 -2.51
C ARG A 34 0.95 15.10 -3.54
N ALA A 35 2.20 15.54 -3.44
CA ALA A 35 2.77 16.53 -4.37
C ALA A 35 3.39 15.93 -5.65
N ARG A 36 3.56 14.61 -5.75
CA ARG A 36 4.29 13.96 -6.86
C ARG A 36 3.45 13.04 -7.77
N SER A 37 2.21 12.75 -7.39
CA SER A 37 1.37 11.78 -8.11
C SER A 37 0.31 12.50 -8.91
N VAL A 38 0.36 12.36 -10.24
CA VAL A 38 -0.69 12.84 -11.15
C VAL A 38 -1.77 11.75 -11.27
N PRO A 39 -3.06 12.05 -11.02
CA PRO A 39 -4.12 11.07 -11.19
C PRO A 39 -4.32 10.74 -12.67
N TYR A 40 -4.49 9.46 -12.98
CA TYR A 40 -4.80 8.96 -14.32
C TYR A 40 -6.06 8.06 -14.24
N SER A 41 -7.13 8.47 -14.93
CA SER A 41 -8.41 7.74 -14.91
C SER A 41 -8.43 6.64 -15.96
N ILE A 42 -8.71 5.41 -15.53
CA ILE A 42 -8.88 4.23 -16.39
C ILE A 42 -10.33 3.80 -16.31
N ARG A 43 -10.92 3.42 -17.45
CA ARG A 43 -12.26 2.84 -17.49
C ARG A 43 -12.15 1.33 -17.29
N LEU A 44 -12.81 0.83 -16.25
CA LEU A 44 -13.01 -0.59 -16.01
C LEU A 44 -14.51 -0.86 -16.06
N ASN A 45 -14.90 -1.99 -16.63
CA ASN A 45 -16.25 -2.48 -16.48
C ASN A 45 -16.48 -3.01 -15.04
N PRO A 46 -17.74 -3.28 -14.64
CA PRO A 46 -18.03 -3.73 -13.27
C PRO A 46 -17.34 -5.04 -12.88
N GLU A 47 -17.20 -5.99 -13.81
CA GLU A 47 -16.58 -7.30 -13.57
C GLU A 47 -15.07 -7.17 -13.37
N GLU A 48 -14.41 -6.36 -14.19
CA GLU A 48 -12.99 -6.02 -14.07
C GLU A 48 -12.69 -5.34 -12.73
N LEU A 49 -13.52 -4.37 -12.33
CA LEU A 49 -13.35 -3.70 -11.04
C LEU A 49 -13.53 -4.66 -9.87
N ALA A 50 -14.52 -5.57 -9.93
CA ALA A 50 -14.74 -6.57 -8.90
C ALA A 50 -13.54 -7.52 -8.75
N ALA A 51 -12.98 -7.99 -9.87
CA ALA A 51 -11.79 -8.85 -9.87
C ALA A 51 -10.58 -8.17 -9.21
N VAL A 52 -10.35 -6.89 -9.52
CA VAL A 52 -9.26 -6.12 -8.88
C VAL A 52 -9.52 -5.95 -7.38
N GLN A 53 -10.75 -5.67 -6.97
CA GLN A 53 -11.10 -5.51 -5.55
C GLN A 53 -10.89 -6.81 -4.77
N GLU A 54 -11.25 -7.95 -5.35
CA GLU A 54 -11.03 -9.25 -4.74
C GLU A 54 -9.54 -9.51 -4.53
N LEU A 55 -8.73 -9.37 -5.59
CA LEU A 55 -7.27 -9.58 -5.51
C LEU A 55 -6.60 -8.61 -4.52
N ALA A 56 -7.05 -7.36 -4.48
CA ALA A 56 -6.52 -6.35 -3.56
C ALA A 56 -6.88 -6.69 -2.10
N THR A 57 -8.09 -7.19 -1.85
CA THR A 57 -8.55 -7.65 -0.53
C THR A 57 -7.70 -8.82 -0.05
N GLN A 58 -7.49 -9.80 -0.92
CA GLN A 58 -6.63 -10.95 -0.66
C GLN A 58 -5.19 -10.53 -0.32
N ALA A 59 -4.65 -9.53 -1.03
CA ALA A 59 -3.33 -8.99 -0.78
C ALA A 59 -3.25 -7.98 0.39
N GLN A 60 -4.39 -7.63 1.02
CA GLN A 60 -4.51 -6.63 2.08
C GLN A 60 -3.92 -5.26 1.71
N ILE A 61 -4.11 -4.83 0.47
CA ILE A 61 -3.69 -3.52 -0.03
C ILE A 61 -4.84 -2.81 -0.74
N PRO A 62 -4.83 -1.47 -0.84
CA PRO A 62 -5.85 -0.77 -1.62
C PRO A 62 -5.83 -1.18 -3.11
N PRO A 63 -6.99 -1.28 -3.78
CA PRO A 63 -7.06 -1.59 -5.23
C PRO A 63 -6.21 -0.69 -6.11
N SER A 64 -6.15 0.61 -5.79
CA SER A 64 -5.31 1.59 -6.48
C SER A 64 -3.81 1.32 -6.31
N THR A 65 -3.40 0.74 -5.19
CA THR A 65 -2.02 0.33 -4.93
C THR A 65 -1.66 -0.89 -5.76
N LEU A 66 -2.57 -1.88 -5.81
CA LEU A 66 -2.40 -3.07 -6.65
C LEU A 66 -2.28 -2.70 -8.13
N ILE A 67 -3.24 -1.93 -8.67
CA ILE A 67 -3.21 -1.48 -10.08
C ILE A 67 -1.92 -0.71 -10.36
N ARG A 68 -1.53 0.22 -9.48
CA ARG A 68 -0.29 0.98 -9.65
C ARG A 68 0.93 0.06 -9.74
N SER A 69 1.00 -0.98 -8.92
CA SER A 69 2.11 -1.94 -8.97
C SER A 69 2.19 -2.62 -10.34
N TRP A 70 1.08 -3.13 -10.85
CA TRP A 70 1.02 -3.78 -12.17
C TRP A 70 1.44 -2.85 -13.30
N VAL A 71 0.98 -1.59 -13.28
CA VAL A 71 1.37 -0.58 -14.27
C VAL A 71 2.87 -0.33 -14.24
N LEU A 72 3.45 -0.15 -13.05
CA LEU A 72 4.89 0.12 -12.92
C LEU A 72 5.74 -1.09 -13.32
N ASP A 73 5.31 -2.29 -12.97
CA ASP A 73 6.01 -3.51 -13.38
C ASP A 73 6.01 -3.65 -14.89
N ARG A 74 4.85 -3.49 -15.55
CA ARG A 74 4.78 -3.55 -17.02
C ARG A 74 5.63 -2.46 -17.69
N LEU A 75 5.63 -1.24 -17.16
CA LEU A 75 6.45 -0.15 -17.70
C LEU A 75 7.94 -0.46 -17.69
N ARG A 76 8.44 -1.13 -16.65
CA ARG A 76 9.85 -1.53 -16.56
C ARG A 76 10.22 -2.55 -17.63
N VAL A 77 9.30 -3.49 -17.93
CA VAL A 77 9.46 -4.47 -19.02
C VAL A 77 9.53 -3.76 -20.37
N GLU A 78 8.54 -2.91 -20.66
CA GLU A 78 8.46 -2.19 -21.95
C GLU A 78 9.65 -1.27 -22.21
N ARG A 79 10.33 -0.83 -21.14
CA ARG A 79 11.54 -0.01 -21.22
C ARG A 79 12.84 -0.82 -21.31
N GLY A 80 12.76 -2.14 -21.20
CA GLY A 80 13.93 -3.01 -21.11
C GLY A 80 14.77 -2.77 -19.85
N GLU A 81 14.19 -2.15 -18.81
CA GLU A 81 14.86 -1.95 -17.50
C GLU A 81 15.04 -3.29 -16.77
N ILE A 82 14.18 -4.25 -17.10
CA ILE A 82 14.28 -5.66 -16.70
C ILE A 82 14.04 -6.51 -17.94
N GLY A 83 14.81 -7.59 -18.10
CA GLY A 83 14.56 -8.54 -19.19
C GLY A 83 13.25 -9.29 -18.99
N ASP A 84 12.63 -9.77 -20.08
CA ASP A 84 11.33 -10.47 -20.03
C ASP A 84 11.31 -11.63 -19.01
N ALA A 85 12.40 -12.40 -18.92
CA ALA A 85 12.52 -13.49 -17.96
C ALA A 85 12.56 -13.01 -16.50
N GLU A 86 13.18 -11.86 -16.25
CA GLU A 86 13.28 -11.25 -14.91
C GLU A 86 11.95 -10.61 -14.49
N ALA A 87 11.22 -10.05 -15.45
CA ALA A 87 9.87 -9.56 -15.26
C ALA A 87 8.87 -10.67 -14.89
N GLU A 88 8.92 -11.79 -15.61
CA GLU A 88 8.10 -12.98 -15.32
C GLU A 88 8.45 -13.57 -13.95
N LEU A 89 9.73 -13.62 -13.58
CA LEU A 89 10.14 -14.06 -12.25
C LEU A 89 9.56 -13.15 -11.14
N HIS A 90 9.61 -11.83 -11.32
CA HIS A 90 9.02 -10.90 -10.36
C HIS A 90 7.49 -11.04 -10.27
N ALA A 91 6.80 -11.27 -11.40
CA ALA A 91 5.38 -11.57 -11.39
C ALA A 91 5.07 -12.86 -10.63
N ALA A 92 5.83 -13.92 -10.87
CA ALA A 92 5.70 -15.19 -10.17
C ALA A 92 5.97 -15.05 -8.66
N GLN A 93 7.00 -14.31 -8.26
CA GLN A 93 7.32 -14.03 -6.85
C GLN A 93 6.18 -13.30 -6.13
N ARG A 94 5.55 -12.31 -6.78
CA ARG A 94 4.37 -11.64 -6.22
C ARG A 94 3.20 -12.58 -6.03
N HIS A 95 2.89 -13.42 -7.03
CA HIS A 95 1.82 -14.40 -6.92
C HIS A 95 2.10 -15.43 -5.82
N LEU A 96 3.34 -15.90 -5.70
CA LEU A 96 3.77 -16.80 -4.62
C LEU A 96 3.59 -16.15 -3.25
N ALA A 97 4.01 -14.89 -3.07
CA ALA A 97 3.84 -14.18 -1.80
C ALA A 97 2.36 -14.02 -1.40
N VAL A 98 1.47 -13.85 -2.38
CA VAL A 98 0.01 -13.83 -2.15
C VAL A 98 -0.48 -15.22 -1.70
N LEU A 99 -0.02 -16.29 -2.36
CA LEU A 99 -0.39 -17.67 -2.01
C LEU A 99 0.12 -18.07 -0.62
N GLU A 100 1.38 -17.77 -0.28
CA GLU A 100 1.97 -18.06 1.03
C GLU A 100 1.21 -17.37 2.16
N ARG A 101 0.82 -16.10 1.95
CA ARG A 101 0.05 -15.33 2.92
C ARG A 101 -1.36 -15.92 3.11
N HIS A 102 -2.01 -16.36 2.03
CA HIS A 102 -3.30 -17.08 2.10
C HIS A 102 -3.22 -18.40 2.86
N LEU A 103 -2.18 -19.20 2.59
CA LEU A 103 -1.98 -20.48 3.26
C LEU A 103 -1.69 -20.28 4.75
N SER A 104 -0.93 -19.25 5.10
CA SER A 104 -0.63 -18.90 6.49
C SER A 104 -1.88 -18.49 7.28
N HIS A 105 -2.85 -17.83 6.63
CA HIS A 105 -4.12 -17.43 7.27
C HIS A 105 -5.14 -18.57 7.41
N ARG A 106 -5.06 -19.65 6.61
CA ARG A 106 -5.94 -20.84 6.76
C ARG A 106 -5.45 -21.84 7.81
N ALA A 107 -4.20 -21.72 8.25
CA ALA A 107 -3.58 -22.61 9.22
C ALA A 107 -3.69 -22.11 10.68
N SER A 108 -4.34 -20.96 10.91
CA SER A 108 -4.59 -20.38 12.23
C SER A 108 -6.08 -20.31 12.53
#